data_AF-A0A1S3DIY3-F1
#
_entry.id   AF-A0A1S3DIY3-F1
#
_cell.length_a   1.000
_cell.length_b   1.000
_cell.length_c   1.000
_cell.angle_alpha   90.00
_cell.angle_beta   90.00
_cell.angle_gamma   90.00
#
_symmetry.space_group_name_H-M   'P 1'
#
loop_
_entity.id
_entity.type
_entity.pdbx_description
1 polymer ?
#
loop_
_entity_poly.entity_id
_entity_poly.type
_entity_poly.pdbx_seq_one_letter_code
_entity_poly.pdbx_strand_id
1 'polypeptide(L)'
;MDSSPQEETMRIATMLFYLSDVQLGGATVFPHFNLTVQARKGTAILWYNTHTSGEIDNRMVHSACPVLLGHKWSKYTFLLKP
;
A
#
# COMPACT_ATOMS: atom_id res chain seq x y z
N MET A 1 9.63 -13.65 31.05
CA MET A 1 9.83 -13.65 29.59
C MET A 1 8.49 -14.08 29.01
N ASP A 2 7.61 -13.12 28.80
CA ASP A 2 6.27 -13.35 28.29
C ASP A 2 6.38 -13.71 26.81
N SER A 3 6.02 -14.95 26.48
CA SER A 3 5.98 -15.49 25.12
C SER A 3 4.55 -15.44 24.56
N SER A 4 3.79 -14.37 24.84
CA SER A 4 2.68 -14.00 23.97
C SER A 4 3.26 -13.59 22.61
N PRO A 5 2.83 -14.17 21.48
CA PRO A 5 3.10 -13.56 20.19
C PRO A 5 2.61 -12.12 20.29
N GLN A 6 3.46 -11.13 19.96
CA GLN A 6 2.93 -9.82 19.61
C GLN A 6 1.89 -10.10 18.51
N GLU A 7 0.62 -9.98 18.84
CA GLU A 7 -0.45 -9.92 17.85
C GLU A 7 -0.21 -8.62 17.11
N GLU A 8 0.72 -8.64 16.14
CA GLU A 8 0.95 -7.52 15.26
C GLU A 8 -0.41 -7.18 14.66
N THR A 9 -0.91 -5.99 14.97
CA THR A 9 -2.22 -5.52 14.52
C THR A 9 -2.34 -5.73 13.02
N MET A 10 -3.09 -6.76 12.63
CA MET A 10 -3.14 -7.21 11.25
C MET A 10 -3.95 -6.21 10.43
N ARG A 11 -3.36 -5.69 9.36
CA ARG A 11 -4.00 -4.73 8.46
C ARG A 11 -4.85 -5.50 7.46
N ILE A 12 -6.18 -5.45 7.58
CA ILE A 12 -7.11 -6.03 6.61
C ILE A 12 -6.93 -5.40 5.23
N ALA A 13 -6.84 -4.07 5.18
CA ALA A 13 -6.72 -3.33 3.94
C ALA A 13 -5.86 -2.07 4.11
N THR A 14 -5.33 -1.60 2.99
CA THR A 14 -4.56 -0.36 2.91
C THR A 14 -5.16 0.53 1.84
N MET A 15 -5.46 1.77 2.20
CA MET A 15 -5.81 2.82 1.26
C MET A 15 -4.67 3.84 1.17
N LEU A 16 -4.20 4.10 -0.04
CA LEU A 16 -3.17 5.08 -0.34
C LEU A 16 -3.76 6.21 -1.17
N PHE A 17 -3.73 7.42 -0.62
CA PHE A 17 -4.12 8.65 -1.31
C PHE A 17 -2.89 9.32 -1.91
N TYR A 18 -2.98 9.73 -3.18
CA TYR A 18 -1.97 10.57 -3.83
C TYR A 18 -2.34 12.05 -3.67
N LEU A 19 -1.48 12.81 -2.97
CA LEU A 19 -1.73 14.21 -2.63
C LEU A 19 -1.00 15.19 -3.55
N SER A 20 -0.11 14.68 -4.41
CA SER A 20 0.58 15.44 -5.45
C SER A 20 0.63 14.66 -6.76
N ASP A 21 0.77 15.39 -7.86
CA ASP A 21 1.18 14.82 -9.14
C ASP A 21 2.70 14.62 -9.13
N VAL A 22 3.16 13.52 -9.74
CA VAL A 22 4.59 13.25 -9.91
C VAL A 22 4.93 13.36 -11.39
N GLN A 23 5.98 14.14 -11.70
CA GLN A 23 6.37 14.42 -13.08
C GLN A 23 7.07 13.22 -13.72
N LEU A 24 7.98 12.55 -12.99
CA LEU A 24 8.64 11.33 -13.45
C LEU A 24 8.95 10.37 -12.28
N GLY A 25 8.66 9.09 -12.47
CA GLY A 25 8.82 8.06 -11.43
C GLY A 25 7.68 8.06 -10.42
N GLY A 26 7.95 7.62 -9.18
CA GLY A 26 7.00 7.72 -8.06
C GLY A 26 5.74 6.84 -8.14
N ALA A 27 5.64 5.94 -9.12
CA ALA A 27 4.54 4.99 -9.23
C ALA A 27 4.46 4.05 -8.01
N THR A 28 3.28 3.47 -7.77
CA THR A 28 3.14 2.30 -6.89
C THR A 28 3.03 1.06 -7.76
N VAL A 29 3.86 0.05 -7.48
CA VAL A 29 3.91 -1.19 -8.26
C VAL A 29 3.43 -2.38 -7.44
N PHE A 30 2.71 -3.29 -8.09
CA PHE A 30 2.30 -4.59 -7.57
C PHE A 30 2.88 -5.69 -8.47
N PRO A 31 4.08 -6.21 -8.16
CA PRO A 31 4.83 -7.08 -9.07
C PRO A 31 4.10 -8.36 -9.47
N HIS A 32 3.40 -9.01 -8.53
CA HIS A 32 2.65 -10.25 -8.79
C HIS A 32 1.49 -10.06 -9.78
N PHE A 33 1.04 -8.82 -9.99
CA PHE A 33 -0.05 -8.48 -10.90
C PHE A 33 0.43 -7.77 -12.16
N ASN A 34 1.75 -7.56 -12.32
CA ASN A 34 2.34 -6.71 -13.36
C ASN A 34 1.61 -5.35 -13.47
N LEU A 35 1.21 -4.79 -12.32
CA LEU A 35 0.40 -3.57 -12.24
C LEU A 35 1.26 -2.41 -11.76
N THR A 36 1.18 -1.30 -12.48
CA THR A 36 1.85 -0.03 -12.13
C THR A 36 0.80 1.07 -12.09
N VAL A 37 0.70 1.76 -10.95
CA VAL A 37 -0.22 2.87 -10.74
C VAL A 37 0.57 4.17 -10.61
N GLN A 38 0.34 5.11 -11.53
CA GLN A 38 0.97 6.43 -11.49
C GLN A 38 0.33 7.31 -10.42
N ALA A 39 1.15 8.05 -9.69
CA ALA A 39 0.67 9.00 -8.67
C ALA A 39 0.04 10.21 -9.35
N ARG A 40 -1.28 10.35 -9.21
CA ARG A 40 -2.06 11.49 -9.69
C ARG A 40 -2.81 12.14 -8.54
N LYS A 41 -2.66 13.45 -8.38
CA LYS A 41 -3.26 14.19 -7.26
C LYS A 41 -4.76 13.98 -7.20
N GLY A 42 -5.28 13.71 -6.00
CA GLY A 42 -6.71 13.51 -5.76
C GLY A 42 -7.21 12.10 -6.05
N THR A 43 -6.35 11.19 -6.51
CA THR A 43 -6.69 9.78 -6.69
C THR A 43 -6.27 8.94 -5.48
N ALA A 44 -6.86 7.76 -5.35
CA ALA A 44 -6.50 6.80 -4.34
C ALA A 44 -6.51 5.38 -4.92
N ILE A 45 -5.72 4.50 -4.30
CA ILE A 45 -5.80 3.06 -4.50
C ILE A 45 -6.11 2.37 -3.19
N LEU A 46 -6.94 1.34 -3.26
CA LEU A 46 -7.31 0.48 -2.14
C LEU A 46 -6.96 -0.96 -2.51
N TRP A 47 -6.30 -1.66 -1.60
CA TRP A 47 -6.10 -3.11 -1.70
C TRP A 47 -6.28 -3.76 -0.34
N TYR A 48 -6.70 -5.03 -0.37
CA TYR A 48 -6.77 -5.87 0.82
C TYR A 48 -5.42 -6.55 1.02
N ASN A 49 -4.88 -6.56 2.25
CA ASN A 49 -3.65 -7.31 2.54
C ASN A 49 -3.95 -8.76 2.96
N THR A 50 -5.23 -9.11 3.11
CA THR A 50 -5.68 -10.42 3.58
C THR A 50 -6.75 -11.00 2.67
N HIS A 51 -6.84 -12.32 2.63
CA HIS A 51 -8.00 -13.02 2.11
C HIS A 51 -9.21 -12.86 3.04
N THR A 52 -10.39 -13.26 2.57
CA THR A 52 -11.61 -13.28 3.40
C THR A 52 -11.51 -14.25 4.59
N SER A 53 -10.61 -15.24 4.51
CA SER A 53 -10.26 -16.12 5.63
C SER A 53 -9.47 -15.43 6.75
N GLY A 54 -8.93 -14.23 6.49
CA GLY A 54 -8.03 -13.53 7.39
C GLY A 54 -6.57 -13.97 7.25
N GLU A 55 -6.22 -14.82 6.29
CA GLU A 55 -4.83 -15.14 5.96
C GLU A 55 -4.19 -14.01 5.14
N ILE A 56 -2.88 -13.79 5.30
CA ILE A 56 -2.13 -12.78 4.53
C ILE A 56 -2.15 -13.15 3.04
N ASP A 57 -2.52 -12.20 2.18
CA ASP A 57 -2.38 -12.36 0.73
C ASP A 57 -0.99 -11.89 0.28
N ASN A 58 -0.06 -12.85 0.15
CA ASN A 58 1.33 -12.59 -0.25
C ASN A 58 1.46 -12.00 -1.67
N ARG A 59 0.41 -12.02 -2.49
CA ARG A 59 0.43 -11.38 -3.83
C ARG A 59 0.38 -9.86 -3.72
N MET A 60 -0.05 -9.33 -2.57
CA MET A 60 -0.24 -7.90 -2.30
C MET A 60 1.07 -7.17 -1.93
N VAL A 61 2.21 -7.83 -2.12
CA VAL A 61 3.52 -7.17 -2.12
C VAL A 61 3.49 -6.01 -3.11
N HIS A 62 3.88 -4.85 -2.61
CA HIS A 62 3.90 -3.61 -3.37
C HIS A 62 5.12 -2.77 -2.98
N SER A 63 5.49 -1.84 -3.85
CA SER A 63 6.58 -0.90 -3.59
C SER A 63 6.27 0.45 -4.22
N ALA A 64 6.92 1.50 -3.71
CA ALA A 64 6.94 2.80 -4.36
C ALA A 64 8.21 2.89 -5.23
N CYS A 65 8.05 3.15 -6.52
CA CYS A 65 9.17 3.48 -7.39
C CYS A 65 9.83 4.79 -6.93
N PRO A 66 11.16 4.95 -7.15
CA PRO A 66 11.85 6.21 -6.92
C PRO A 66 11.18 7.37 -7.66
N VAL A 67 11.10 8.54 -7.02
CA VAL A 67 10.74 9.78 -7.71
C VAL A 67 11.99 10.27 -8.44
N LEU A 68 11.91 10.39 -9.75
CA LEU A 68 13.02 10.85 -10.59
C LEU A 68 12.95 12.36 -10.84
N LEU A 69 11.73 12.92 -10.88
CA LEU A 69 11.50 14.35 -11.02
C LEU A 69 10.21 14.78 -10.31
N GLY A 70 10.30 15.88 -9.54
CA GLY A 70 9.20 16.43 -8.74
C GLY A 70 9.17 15.89 -7.31
N HIS A 71 7.98 15.84 -6.69
CA HIS A 71 7.79 15.39 -5.32
C HIS A 71 6.51 14.55 -5.18
N LYS A 72 6.58 13.49 -4.36
CA LYS A 72 5.44 12.61 -4.05
C LYS A 72 4.99 12.83 -2.62
N TRP A 73 3.77 13.34 -2.46
CA TRP A 73 3.06 13.40 -1.19
C TRP A 73 1.96 12.34 -1.19
N SER A 74 1.87 11.56 -0.12
CA SER A 74 0.87 10.51 -0.01
C SER A 74 0.42 10.30 1.42
N LYS A 75 -0.81 9.83 1.59
CA LYS A 75 -1.38 9.48 2.91
C LYS A 75 -1.82 8.03 2.88
N TYR A 76 -1.39 7.28 3.90
CA TYR A 76 -1.87 5.92 4.14
C TYR A 76 -3.00 5.93 5.15
N THR A 77 -3.99 5.06 4.96
CA THR A 77 -5.00 4.72 5.95
C THR A 77 -5.08 3.20 6.00
N PHE A 78 -4.94 2.64 7.19
CA PHE A 78 -4.96 1.19 7.41
C PHE A 78 -6.28 0.81 8.06
N LEU A 79 -6.95 -0.18 7.49
CA LEU A 79 -8.06 -0.86 8.15
C LEU A 79 -7.47 -2.01 8.97
N LEU A 80 -7.63 -1.96 10.29
CA LEU A 80 -7.16 -3.00 11.20
C LEU A 80 -8.27 -4.02 11.46
N LYS A 81 -7.89 -5.24 11.80
CA LYS A 81 -8.82 -6.21 12.35
C LYS A 81 -9.40 -5.66 13.67
N PRO A 82 -10.73 -5.78 13.90
CA PRO A 82 -11.35 -5.40 15.16
C PRO A 82 -10.79 -6.15 16.37
#